data_AF-A0AAD5R2J8-F1
#
_entry.id   AF-A0AAD5R2J8-F1
#
_cell.length_a   1.000
_cell.length_b   1.000
_cell.length_c   1.000
_cell.angle_alpha   90.00
_cell.angle_beta   90.00
_cell.angle_gamma   90.00
#
_symmetry.space_group_name_H-M   'P 1'
#
loop_
_entity.id
_entity.type
_entity.pdbx_description
1 polymer ?
#
loop_
_entity_poly.entity_id
_entity_poly.type
_entity_poly.pdbx_seq_one_letter_code
_entity_poly.pdbx_strand_id
1 'polypeptide(L)'
;MFRRFSVIEVQLGRSVQLVNPQTFVDRVWYLCEVLQEMFGCFIGANTYLTPAGSAGFAPHWDEIDAFLLQLEGKKYWKVCAPDSINEKLPRESSGNHIE
;
A
#
# COMPACT_ATOMS: atom_id res chain seq x y z
N MET A 1 12.40 -19.70 -0.69
CA MET A 1 11.54 -19.89 0.50
C MET A 1 10.29 -19.00 0.47
N PHE A 2 10.37 -17.73 0.06
CA PHE A 2 9.24 -16.78 0.02
C PHE A 2 8.05 -17.15 -0.89
N ARG A 3 8.27 -17.77 -2.06
CA ARG A 3 7.19 -18.05 -3.03
C ARG A 3 6.12 -19.04 -2.55
N ARG A 4 6.43 -19.94 -1.61
CA ARG A 4 5.52 -21.04 -1.24
C ARG A 4 4.55 -20.64 -0.13
N PHE A 5 4.96 -19.73 0.75
CA PHE A 5 4.12 -19.22 1.84
C PHE A 5 3.05 -18.24 1.32
N SER A 6 3.42 -17.31 0.43
CA SER A 6 2.48 -16.31 -0.09
C SER A 6 1.29 -16.91 -0.86
N VAL A 7 1.50 -18.02 -1.58
CA VAL A 7 0.43 -18.70 -2.33
C VAL A 7 -0.60 -19.31 -1.38
N ILE A 8 -0.16 -19.90 -0.27
CA ILE A 8 -1.06 -20.51 0.73
C ILE A 8 -1.93 -19.43 1.39
N GLU A 9 -1.33 -18.30 1.78
CA GLU A 9 -2.08 -17.19 2.41
C GLU A 9 -3.15 -16.63 1.47
N VAL A 10 -2.82 -16.44 0.19
CA VAL A 10 -3.77 -15.98 -0.83
C VAL A 10 -4.91 -16.99 -1.04
N GLN A 11 -4.61 -18.28 -1.05
CA GLN A 11 -5.63 -19.35 -1.14
C GLN A 11 -6.56 -19.38 0.08
N LEU A 12 -6.06 -18.96 1.25
CA LEU A 12 -6.84 -18.81 2.48
C LEU A 12 -7.62 -17.49 2.56
N GLY A 13 -7.67 -16.71 1.47
CA GLY A 13 -8.40 -15.43 1.44
C GLY A 13 -7.68 -14.28 2.14
N ARG A 14 -6.39 -14.43 2.47
CA ARG A 14 -5.60 -13.40 3.14
C ARG A 14 -4.82 -12.56 2.12
N SER A 15 -4.71 -11.28 2.40
CA SER A 15 -3.84 -10.40 1.62
C SER A 15 -2.38 -10.60 2.00
N VAL A 16 -1.49 -10.44 1.03
CA VAL A 16 -0.04 -10.47 1.22
C VAL A 16 0.52 -9.09 0.89
N GLN A 17 1.33 -8.55 1.80
CA GLN A 17 2.09 -7.32 1.58
C GLN A 17 3.56 -7.66 1.38
N LEU A 18 4.12 -7.20 0.27
CA LEU A 18 5.56 -7.17 0.07
C LEU A 18 6.05 -5.76 0.38
N VAL A 19 6.79 -5.64 1.48
CA VAL A 19 7.40 -4.38 1.92
C VAL A 19 8.75 -4.20 1.24
N ASN A 20 9.05 -2.97 0.81
CA ASN A 20 10.31 -2.62 0.17
C ASN A 20 10.66 -3.52 -1.06
N PRO A 21 9.74 -3.67 -2.03
CA PRO A 21 9.97 -4.48 -3.23
C PRO A 21 11.13 -3.96 -4.08
N GLN A 22 11.50 -2.67 -3.96
CA GLN A 22 12.67 -2.10 -4.64
C GLN A 22 13.99 -2.79 -4.29
N THR A 23 14.08 -3.47 -3.15
CA THR A 23 15.27 -4.27 -2.81
C THR A 23 15.45 -5.51 -3.70
N PHE A 24 14.38 -5.95 -4.37
CA PHE A 24 14.36 -7.21 -5.13
C PHE A 24 14.05 -7.02 -6.62
N VAL A 25 13.59 -5.83 -7.03
CA VAL A 25 13.12 -5.56 -8.40
C VAL A 25 13.68 -4.24 -8.89
N ASP A 26 14.69 -4.31 -9.75
CA ASP A 26 15.41 -3.14 -10.28
C ASP A 26 14.50 -2.09 -10.93
N ARG A 27 13.41 -2.53 -11.58
CA ARG A 27 12.43 -1.60 -12.19
C ARG A 27 11.69 -0.77 -11.15
N VAL A 28 11.38 -1.37 -10.00
CA VAL A 28 10.71 -0.66 -8.89
C VAL A 28 11.73 0.26 -8.21
N TRP A 29 12.97 -0.20 -8.03
CA TRP A 29 14.06 0.64 -7.54
C TRP A 29 14.27 1.87 -8.41
N TYR A 30 14.41 1.69 -9.72
CA TYR A 30 14.61 2.79 -10.64
C TYR A 30 13.44 3.79 -10.62
N LEU A 31 12.20 3.28 -10.55
CA LEU A 31 11.03 4.15 -10.42
C LEU A 31 11.07 4.98 -9.12
N CYS A 32 11.36 4.35 -7.99
CA CYS A 32 11.47 5.05 -6.71
C CYS A 32 12.61 6.07 -6.72
N GLU A 33 13.75 5.75 -7.33
CA GLU A 33 14.93 6.62 -7.41
C GLU A 33 14.64 7.89 -8.22
N VAL A 34 14.05 7.76 -9.41
CA VAL A 34 13.66 8.92 -10.24
C VAL A 34 12.63 9.80 -9.51
N LEU A 35 11.61 9.20 -8.90
CA LEU A 35 10.60 9.96 -8.16
C LEU A 35 11.19 10.64 -6.92
N GLN A 36 12.11 9.98 -6.23
CA GLN A 36 12.82 10.55 -5.07
C GLN A 36 13.62 11.79 -5.48
N GLU A 37 14.33 11.74 -6.60
CA GLU A 37 15.04 12.91 -7.13
C GLU A 37 14.08 14.06 -7.45
N MET A 38 12.93 13.75 -8.08
CA MET A 38 11.93 14.74 -8.44
C MET A 38 11.22 15.38 -7.24
N PHE A 39 10.84 14.59 -6.23
CA PHE A 39 10.12 15.08 -5.06
C PHE A 39 11.05 15.68 -3.99
N GLY A 40 12.35 15.35 -4.01
CA GLY A 40 13.31 15.82 -3.01
C GLY A 40 13.08 15.23 -1.62
N CYS A 41 12.35 14.11 -1.52
CA CYS A 41 12.09 13.38 -0.29
C CYS A 41 12.19 11.87 -0.52
N PHE A 42 12.29 11.10 0.56
CA PHE A 42 12.38 9.64 0.47
C PHE A 42 11.13 9.05 -0.21
N ILE A 43 11.34 8.22 -1.24
CA ILE A 43 10.27 7.45 -1.89
C ILE A 43 10.50 5.95 -1.67
N GLY A 44 9.51 5.32 -1.06
CA GLY A 44 9.43 3.86 -0.92
C GLY A 44 8.21 3.29 -1.64
N ALA A 45 8.14 1.97 -1.71
CA ALA A 45 6.98 1.26 -2.25
C ALA A 45 6.58 0.09 -1.35
N ASN A 46 5.29 -0.27 -1.43
CA ASN A 46 4.74 -1.51 -0.93
C ASN A 46 3.89 -2.13 -2.04
N THR A 47 3.86 -3.45 -2.14
CA THR A 47 2.98 -4.17 -3.07
C THR A 47 1.97 -4.99 -2.30
N TYR A 48 0.71 -4.93 -2.72
CA TYR A 48 -0.40 -5.61 -2.05
C TYR A 48 -1.09 -6.58 -3.01
N LEU A 49 -1.13 -7.85 -2.63
CA LEU A 49 -1.87 -8.88 -3.33
C LEU A 49 -3.08 -9.29 -2.48
N THR A 50 -4.29 -9.02 -2.97
CA THR A 50 -5.55 -9.31 -2.27
C THR A 50 -6.37 -10.33 -3.08
N PRO A 51 -6.75 -11.48 -2.49
CA PRO A 51 -7.65 -12.45 -3.13
C PRO A 51 -9.02 -11.85 -3.46
N ALA A 52 -9.67 -12.37 -4.51
CA ALA A 52 -11.01 -11.94 -4.88
C ALA A 52 -12.03 -12.16 -3.73
N GLY A 53 -12.94 -11.20 -3.55
CA GLY A 53 -13.97 -11.27 -2.50
C GLY A 53 -13.46 -11.05 -1.07
N SER A 54 -12.21 -10.63 -0.89
CA SER A 54 -11.61 -10.35 0.42
C SER A 54 -11.17 -8.89 0.55
N ALA A 55 -11.06 -8.41 1.79
CA ALA A 55 -10.46 -7.12 2.14
C ALA A 55 -9.30 -7.38 3.11
N GLY A 56 -8.12 -6.84 2.80
CA GLY A 56 -6.90 -7.11 3.57
C GLY A 56 -6.68 -6.20 4.79
N PHE A 57 -7.29 -5.03 4.80
CA PHE A 57 -7.01 -3.97 5.78
C PHE A 57 -8.32 -3.28 6.16
N ALA A 58 -8.45 -2.92 7.43
CA ALA A 58 -9.52 -2.05 7.90
C ALA A 58 -9.30 -0.61 7.38
N PRO A 59 -10.32 0.25 7.33
CA PRO A 59 -10.14 1.66 6.98
C PRO A 59 -9.14 2.36 7.91
N HIS A 60 -8.22 3.15 7.33
CA HIS A 60 -7.19 3.92 8.04
C HIS A 60 -6.64 5.02 7.13
N TRP A 61 -5.83 5.91 7.69
CA TRP A 61 -4.93 6.80 6.96
C TRP A 61 -3.48 6.60 7.42
N ASP A 62 -2.54 6.97 6.56
CA ASP A 62 -1.11 6.89 6.81
C ASP A 62 -0.47 8.28 7.01
N GLU A 63 0.71 8.30 7.61
CA GLU A 63 1.57 9.49 7.75
C GLU A 63 2.39 9.85 6.50
N ILE A 64 2.01 9.32 5.33
CA ILE A 64 2.70 9.51 4.05
C ILE A 64 1.77 10.03 2.95
N ASP A 65 2.33 10.71 1.97
CA ASP A 65 1.68 10.93 0.69
C ASP A 65 1.73 9.63 -0.15
N ALA A 66 0.57 9.15 -0.61
CA ALA A 66 0.47 7.86 -1.29
C ALA A 66 0.01 8.00 -2.75
N PHE A 67 0.75 7.34 -3.66
CA PHE A 67 0.32 7.10 -5.04
C PHE A 67 -0.05 5.62 -5.22
N LEU A 68 -1.27 5.34 -5.66
CA LEU A 68 -1.75 3.97 -5.92
C LEU A 68 -1.65 3.62 -7.40
N LEU A 69 -0.92 2.54 -7.72
CA LEU A 69 -0.80 2.00 -9.08
C LEU A 69 -1.44 0.61 -9.17
N GLN A 70 -2.54 0.49 -9.91
CA GLN A 70 -3.21 -0.80 -10.14
C GLN A 70 -2.43 -1.60 -11.19
N LEU A 71 -1.80 -2.71 -10.78
CA LEU A 71 -1.01 -3.56 -11.68
C LEU A 71 -1.85 -4.67 -12.33
N GLU A 72 -2.67 -5.37 -11.56
CA GLU A 72 -3.43 -6.54 -12.01
C GLU A 72 -4.82 -6.58 -11.39
N GLY A 73 -5.82 -7.12 -12.11
CA GLY A 73 -7.18 -7.26 -11.60
C GLY A 73 -7.88 -5.92 -11.34
N LYS A 74 -8.80 -5.91 -10.37
CA LYS A 74 -9.58 -4.74 -9.98
C LYS A 74 -9.76 -4.71 -8.47
N LYS A 75 -9.77 -3.52 -7.88
CA LYS A 75 -10.05 -3.32 -6.46
C LYS A 75 -11.02 -2.14 -6.30
N TYR A 76 -12.01 -2.30 -5.44
CA TYR A 76 -12.90 -1.22 -5.05
C TYR A 76 -12.20 -0.39 -3.97
N TRP A 77 -12.09 0.92 -4.18
CA TRP A 77 -11.50 1.85 -3.23
C TRP A 77 -12.54 2.86 -2.79
N LYS A 78 -12.65 3.06 -1.48
CA LYS A 78 -13.41 4.14 -0.86
C LYS A 78 -12.40 5.10 -0.24
N VAL A 79 -12.37 6.34 -0.70
CA VAL A 79 -11.49 7.40 -0.20
C VAL A 79 -12.36 8.47 0.44
N CYS A 80 -12.10 8.76 1.70
CA CYS A 80 -12.85 9.75 2.48
C CYS A 80 -12.02 11.03 2.65
N ALA A 81 -12.68 12.18 2.68
CA ALA A 81 -12.04 13.41 3.10
C ALA A 81 -11.89 13.42 4.64
N PRO A 82 -10.91 14.14 5.19
CA PRO A 82 -10.82 14.34 6.64
C PRO A 82 -12.08 15.01 7.20
N ASP A 83 -12.52 14.60 8.39
CA ASP A 83 -13.78 15.08 8.99
C ASP A 83 -13.67 16.52 9.48
N SER A 84 -12.46 17.00 9.75
CA SER A 84 -12.20 18.37 10.18
C SER A 84 -10.90 18.95 9.61
N ILE A 85 -10.74 20.27 9.74
CA ILE A 85 -9.50 20.97 9.38
C ILE A 85 -8.30 20.50 10.21
N ASN A 86 -8.54 20.06 11.44
CA ASN A 86 -7.49 19.60 12.35
C ASN A 86 -7.00 18.18 12.00
N GLU A 87 -7.79 17.42 11.25
CA GLU A 87 -7.44 16.08 10.77
C GLU A 87 -6.81 16.09 9.37
N LYS A 88 -6.71 17.26 8.73
CA LYS A 88 -6.01 17.38 7.44
C LYS A 88 -4.51 17.23 7.63
N LEU A 89 -3.90 16.48 6.72
CA LEU A 89 -2.44 16.24 6.67
C LEU A 89 -1.91 15.73 8.02
N PRO A 90 -2.44 14.58 8.50
CA PRO A 90 -2.01 14.01 9.77
C PRO A 90 -0.52 13.67 9.70
N ARG A 91 0.18 13.85 10.82
CA ARG A 91 1.61 13.54 10.92
C ARG A 91 1.90 12.14 11.43
N GLU A 92 0.85 11.40 11.80
CA GLU A 92 0.90 10.06 12.33
C GLU A 92 -0.21 9.21 11.68
N SER A 93 0.08 7.93 11.43
CA SER A 93 -0.92 6.98 10.95
C SER A 93 -2.04 6.78 11.97
N SER A 94 -3.24 6.48 11.48
CA SER A 94 -4.38 6.16 12.35
C SER A 94 -4.30 4.76 12.93
N GLY A 95 -5.18 4.48 13.89
CA GLY A 95 -5.60 3.11 14.18
C GLY A 95 -6.54 2.55 13.10
N ASN A 96 -6.94 1.30 13.26
CA ASN A 96 -7.95 0.68 12.41
C ASN A 96 -9.34 1.18 12.79
N HIS A 97 -10.08 1.72 11.82
CA HIS A 97 -11.47 2.13 11.98
C HIS A 97 -12.43 0.97 11.66
N ILE A 98 -13.65 1.06 12.15
CA ILE A 98 -14.75 0.16 11.79
C ILE A 98 -15.61 0.91 10.75
N GLU A 99 -15.99 0.24 9.66
CA GLU A 99 -16.99 0.79 8.72
C GLU A 99 -18.41 0.78 9.28
#